data_AF-A0A381SPG7-F1
#
_entry.id   AF-A0A381SPG7-F1
#
_cell.length_a   1.000
_cell.length_b   1.000
_cell.length_c   1.000
_cell.angle_alpha   90.00
_cell.angle_beta   90.00
_cell.angle_gamma   90.00
#
_symmetry.space_group_name_H-M   'P 1'
#
loop_
_entity.id
_entity.type
_entity.pdbx_description
1 polymer ?
#
loop_
_entity_poly.entity_id
_entity_poly.type
_entity_poly.pdbx_seq_one_letter_code
_entity_poly.pdbx_strand_id
1 'polypeptide(L)' 'MNDFSANASDEEIVGFNRAVAIVADKLGISEQSGGNGYRLIANSGKDSHQEVPHLHFHLLAGRPLGPMLVPNK' A
#
# COMPACT_ATOMS: atom_id res chain seq x y z
N MET A 1 -5.07 0.10 9.78
CA MET A 1 -5.39 -1.30 9.44
C MET A 1 -6.41 -1.90 10.41
N ASN A 2 -6.14 -1.88 11.73
CA ASN A 2 -6.96 -2.56 12.72
C ASN A 2 -8.44 -2.13 12.72
N ASP A 3 -8.70 -0.83 12.72
CA ASP A 3 -10.07 -0.27 12.67
C ASP A 3 -10.83 -0.74 11.43
N PHE A 4 -10.28 -0.50 10.24
CA PHE A 4 -10.87 -0.96 8.98
C PHE A 4 -11.11 -2.47 8.95
N SER A 5 -10.15 -3.27 9.43
CA SER A 5 -10.29 -4.73 9.47
C SER A 5 -11.37 -5.22 10.45
N ALA A 6 -11.65 -4.47 11.51
CA ALA A 6 -12.65 -4.85 12.51
C ALA A 6 -14.05 -4.37 12.17
N ASN A 7 -14.15 -3.23 11.47
CA ASN A 7 -15.39 -2.48 11.33
C ASN A 7 -15.91 -2.39 9.89
N ALA A 8 -15.07 -2.59 8.87
CA ALA A 8 -15.51 -2.56 7.48
C ALA A 8 -16.22 -3.86 7.08
N SER A 9 -17.10 -3.78 6.08
CA SER A 9 -17.76 -4.97 5.54
C SER A 9 -16.78 -5.83 4.72
N ASP A 10 -17.14 -7.09 4.50
CA ASP A 10 -16.36 -7.98 3.63
C ASP A 10 -16.22 -7.39 2.21
N GLU A 11 -17.29 -6.76 1.71
CA GLU A 11 -17.28 -6.08 0.41
C GLU A 11 -16.33 -4.89 0.38
N GLU A 12 -16.27 -4.08 1.44
CA GLU A 12 -15.33 -2.97 1.55
C GLU A 12 -13.88 -3.45 1.61
N ILE A 13 -13.62 -4.49 2.40
CA ILE A 13 -12.28 -5.10 2.53
C ILE A 13 -11.83 -5.63 1.16
N VAL A 14 -12.66 -6.43 0.51
CA VAL A 14 -12.37 -6.99 -0.81
C VAL A 14 -12.24 -5.88 -1.86
N GLY A 15 -13.14 -4.91 -1.84
CA GLY A 15 -13.16 -3.78 -2.77
C GLY A 15 -11.91 -2.92 -2.66
N PHE A 16 -11.49 -2.57 -1.44
CA PHE A 16 -10.28 -1.80 -1.19
C PHE A 16 -9.03 -2.54 -1.68
N ASN A 17 -8.89 -3.83 -1.37
CA ASN A 17 -7.77 -4.64 -1.85
C ASN A 17 -7.71 -4.71 -3.39
N ARG A 18 -8.85 -4.86 -4.07
CA ARG A 18 -8.92 -4.83 -5.54
C ARG A 18 -8.58 -3.45 -6.10
N ALA A 19 -9.05 -2.37 -5.45
CA ALA A 19 -8.80 -1.00 -5.89
C ALA A 19 -7.30 -0.67 -5.94
N VAL A 20 -6.50 -1.20 -5.03
CA VAL A 20 -5.04 -1.02 -5.00
C VAL A 20 -4.40 -1.54 -6.29
N ALA A 21 -4.75 -2.75 -6.72
CA ALA A 21 -4.25 -3.32 -7.97
C ALA A 21 -4.72 -2.52 -9.19
N ILE A 22 -6.00 -2.14 -9.22
CA ILE A 22 -6.57 -1.31 -10.30
C ILE A 22 -5.81 0.02 -10.45
N VAL A 23 -5.48 0.68 -9.34
CA VAL A 23 -4.70 1.93 -9.37
C VAL A 23 -3.28 1.67 -9.88
N ALA A 24 -2.62 0.60 -9.44
CA ALA A 24 -1.29 0.24 -9.92
C ALA A 24 -1.26 -0.05 -11.43
N ASP A 25 -2.27 -0.74 -11.95
CA ASP A 25 -2.41 -1.02 -13.38
C ASP A 25 -2.65 0.28 -14.18
N LYS A 26 -3.55 1.14 -13.68
CA LYS A 26 -3.83 2.44 -14.31
C LYS A 26 -2.61 3.36 -14.38
N LEU A 27 -1.70 3.25 -13.42
CA LEU A 27 -0.47 4.01 -13.37
C LEU A 27 0.66 3.39 -14.23
N GLY A 28 0.46 2.20 -14.81
CA GLY A 28 1.49 1.52 -15.61
C GLY A 28 2.67 0.99 -14.77
N ILE A 29 2.48 0.83 -13.46
CA ILE A 29 3.56 0.46 -12.53
C ILE A 29 3.51 -1.01 -12.12
N SER A 30 2.40 -1.69 -12.34
CA SER A 30 2.29 -3.14 -12.11
C SER A 30 2.93 -3.93 -13.25
N GLU A 31 3.36 -5.16 -12.98
CA GLU A 31 3.87 -6.07 -14.01
C GLU A 31 2.80 -6.38 -15.08
N GLN A 32 1.52 -6.44 -14.70
CA GLN A 32 0.40 -6.68 -15.61
C GLN A 32 0.19 -5.53 -16.60
N SER A 33 0.60 -4.31 -16.24
CA SER A 33 0.52 -3.11 -17.07
C SER A 33 1.85 -2.76 -17.75
N GLY A 34 2.85 -3.66 -17.71
CA GLY A 34 4.16 -3.47 -18.33
C GLY A 34 5.17 -2.67 -17.48
N GLY A 35 4.82 -2.37 -16.23
CA GLY A 35 5.72 -1.78 -15.25
C GLY A 35 6.68 -2.80 -14.62
N ASN A 36 7.59 -2.30 -13.78
CA ASN A 36 8.60 -3.12 -13.09
C ASN A 36 8.24 -3.39 -11.62
N GLY A 37 6.95 -3.32 -11.28
CA GLY A 37 6.44 -3.48 -9.92
C GLY A 37 6.46 -2.20 -9.08
N TYR A 38 5.91 -2.30 -7.88
CA TYR A 38 5.71 -1.20 -6.95
C TYR A 38 5.76 -1.70 -5.49
N ARG A 39 6.07 -0.80 -4.55
CA ARG A 39 5.98 -1.05 -3.11
C ARG A 39 4.73 -0.40 -2.55
N LEU A 40 3.96 -1.18 -1.80
CA LEU A 40 2.88 -0.69 -0.96
C LEU A 40 3.40 -0.39 0.44
N ILE A 41 3.10 0.79 0.97
CA ILE A 41 3.41 1.18 2.35
C ILE A 41 2.13 1.68 3.00
N ALA A 42 1.85 1.17 4.20
CA ALA A 42 0.74 1.59 5.05
C ALA A 42 1.25 1.69 6.48
N ASN A 43 1.15 2.88 7.06
CA ASN A 43 1.58 3.10 8.44
C ASN A 43 0.36 3.02 9.36
N SER A 44 0.51 2.37 10.52
CA SER A 44 -0.55 2.29 11.53
C SER A 44 0.01 2.62 12.91
N GLY A 45 -0.61 3.58 13.58
CA GLY A 45 -0.22 4.04 14.91
C GLY A 45 0.95 5.02 14.93
N LYS A 46 1.24 5.51 16.12
CA LYS A 46 2.19 6.60 16.39
C LYS A 46 3.62 6.25 15.99
N ASP A 47 4.11 5.08 16.39
CA ASP A 47 5.51 4.68 16.17
C ASP A 47 5.81 4.35 14.70
N SER A 48 4.75 4.12 13.90
CA SER A 48 4.83 3.99 12.45
C SER A 48 4.75 5.33 11.71
N HIS A 49 4.63 6.47 12.42
CA HIS A 49 4.44 7.80 11.84
C HIS A 49 3.15 7.94 11.01
N GLN A 50 2.02 7.45 11.52
CA GLN A 50 0.71 7.70 10.91
C GLN A 50 0.22 9.12 11.27
N GLU A 51 0.24 10.05 10.31
CA GLU A 51 -0.22 11.43 10.53
C GLU A 51 -1.75 11.56 10.53
N VAL A 52 -2.43 10.87 9.61
CA VAL A 52 -3.89 10.90 9.48
C VAL A 52 -4.49 9.54 9.84
N PRO A 53 -5.42 9.47 10.81
CA PRO A 53 -5.88 8.20 11.40
C PRO A 53 -6.97 7.51 10.56
N HIS A 54 -6.75 7.36 9.25
CA HIS A 54 -7.55 6.48 8.38
C HIS A 54 -6.62 5.56 7.56
N LEU A 55 -7.15 4.44 7.09
CA LEU A 55 -6.40 3.52 6.23
C LEU A 55 -6.15 4.14 4.86
N HIS A 56 -4.88 4.29 4.49
CA HIS A 56 -4.45 4.66 3.15
C HIS A 56 -3.14 3.94 2.81
N PHE A 57 -2.92 3.68 1.53
CA PHE A 57 -1.69 3.07 1.02
C PHE A 57 -0.93 4.06 0.14
N HIS A 58 0.39 4.05 0.26
CA HIS A 58 1.29 4.69 -0.68
C HIS A 58 1.78 3.66 -1.70
N LEU A 59 1.78 4.02 -2.99
CA LEU A 59 2.39 3.25 -4.06
C LEU A 59 3.68 3.95 -4.48
N LEU A 60 4.82 3.30 -4.29
CA LEU A 60 6.13 3.80 -4.70
C LEU A 60 6.61 2.94 -5.88
N ALA A 61 7.04 3.58 -6.97
CA ALA A 61 7.43 2.90 -8.21
C ALA A 61 8.38 3.77 -9.07
N GLY A 62 8.75 3.25 -10.25
CA GLY A 62 9.53 3.96 -11.27
C GLY A 62 11.05 3.75 -11.19
N ARG A 63 11.55 3.09 -10.14
CA ARG A 63 12.96 2.70 -9.99
C ARG A 63 13.12 1.60 -8.93
N PRO A 64 14.28 0.90 -8.88
CA PRO A 64 14.60 0.03 -7.75
C PRO A 64 14.54 0.80 -6.42
N LEU A 65 13.79 0.28 -5.44
CA LEU A 65 13.51 0.97 -4.17
C LEU A 65 14.43 0.53 -3.01
N GLY A 66 15.41 -0.33 -3.27
CA GLY A 66 16.31 -0.87 -2.23
C GLY A 66 15.61 -1.78 -1.22
N PRO A 67 16.30 -2.19 -0.14
CA PRO A 67 15.71 -3.01 0.92
C PRO A 67 14.61 -2.27 1.69
N MET A 68 13.71 -3.01 2.35
CA MET A 68 12.63 -2.42 3.16
C MET A 68 13.13 -1.84 4.48
N LEU A 69 14.01 -2.57 5.15
CA LEU A 69 14.68 -2.14 6.37
C LEU A 69 16.17 -2.33 6.16
N VAL A 70 16.95 -1.32 6.52
CA VAL A 70 18.40 -1.46 6.64
C VAL A 70 18.70 -1.82 8.09
N PRO A 71 19.52 -2.86 8.35
CA PRO A 71 19.95 -3.13 9.71
C PRO A 71 20.66 -1.89 10.27
N ASN A 72 20.44 -1.60 11.54
CA ASN A 72 21.25 -0.59 12.23
C ASN A 72 22.73 -1.02 12.12
N LYS A 73 23.57 -0.07 11.70
CA LYS A 73 25.02 -0.22 11.80
C LYS A 73 25.46 -0.15 13.26
#